data_AF-A0A0Q9HML1-F1
#
_entry.id   AF-A0A0Q9HML1-F1
#
_cell.length_a   1.000
_cell.length_b   1.000
_cell.length_c   1.000
_cell.angle_alpha   90.00
_cell.angle_beta   90.00
_cell.angle_gamma   90.00
#
_symmetry.space_group_name_H-M   'P 1'
#
loop_
_entity.id
_entity.type
_entity.pdbx_description
1 polymer ?
#
loop_
_entity_poly.entity_id
_entity_poly.type
_entity_poly.pdbx_seq_one_letter_code
_entity_poly.pdbx_strand_id
1 'polypeptide(L)'
;MPNDEQRKSSVSAVLQRFPTERQTIEQLAARSEDFCDMCEELADAEQAMRAAQMLPAHIRDERTAEWVTLIDRLAAAIDRALRLANVVPISRAKQPKSH
;
A
#
# COMPACT_ATOMS: atom_id res chain seq x y z
N MET A 1 11.36 -2.72 -15.34
CA MET A 1 11.78 -1.91 -14.18
C MET A 1 10.55 -1.12 -13.76
N PRO A 2 9.93 -1.38 -12.60
CA PRO A 2 8.91 -0.49 -12.08
C PRO A 2 9.54 0.89 -11.85
N ASN A 3 8.86 1.94 -12.30
CA ASN A 3 9.39 3.30 -12.34
C ASN A 3 9.48 3.81 -10.90
N ASP A 4 10.64 4.31 -10.46
CA ASP A 4 10.84 4.80 -9.08
C ASP A 4 9.84 5.90 -8.67
N GLU A 5 9.30 6.60 -9.67
CA GLU A 5 8.23 7.60 -9.53
C GLU A 5 6.85 6.97 -9.28
N GLN A 6 6.56 5.82 -9.90
CA GLN A 6 5.35 5.03 -9.65
C GLN A 6 5.33 4.59 -8.18
N ARG A 7 6.46 4.04 -7.70
CA ARG A 7 6.63 3.57 -6.31
C ARG A 7 6.43 4.69 -5.29
N LYS A 8 6.93 5.90 -5.57
CA LYS A 8 6.73 7.08 -4.71
C LYS A 8 5.26 7.54 -4.71
N SER A 9 4.61 7.52 -5.87
CA SER A 9 3.21 7.88 -6.01
C SER A 9 2.30 6.91 -5.25
N SER A 10 2.55 5.60 -5.36
CA SER A 10 1.77 4.58 -4.67
C SER A 10 1.96 4.62 -3.15
N VAL A 11 3.19 4.83 -2.66
CA VAL A 11 3.41 5.09 -1.22
C VAL A 11 2.67 6.34 -0.75
N SER A 12 2.66 7.42 -1.54
CA SER A 12 1.92 8.65 -1.21
C SER A 12 0.41 8.41 -1.08
N ALA A 13 -0.18 7.55 -1.92
CA ALA A 13 -1.59 7.16 -1.81
C ALA A 13 -1.89 6.48 -0.46
N VAL A 14 -1.02 5.55 -0.03
CA VAL A 14 -1.14 4.90 1.27
C VAL A 14 -0.95 5.89 2.42
N LEU A 15 -0.03 6.85 2.29
CA LEU A 15 0.17 7.91 3.28
C LEU A 15 -1.03 8.84 3.47
N GLN A 16 -1.84 9.05 2.42
CA GLN A 16 -3.10 9.79 2.52
C GLN A 16 -4.16 8.99 3.29
N ARG A 17 -4.16 7.66 3.15
CA ARG A 17 -5.10 6.76 3.81
C ARG A 17 -4.74 6.47 5.27
N PHE A 18 -3.45 6.43 5.58
CA PHE A 18 -2.92 6.13 6.92
C PHE A 18 -1.99 7.27 7.41
N PRO A 19 -2.52 8.49 7.62
CA PRO A 19 -1.68 9.65 7.96
C PRO A 19 -0.94 9.50 9.30
N THR A 20 -1.52 8.75 10.25
CA THR A 20 -0.95 8.50 11.58
C THR A 20 0.30 7.62 11.52
N GLU A 21 0.41 6.74 10.53
CA GLU A 21 1.49 5.74 10.43
C GLU A 21 2.56 6.12 9.41
N ARG A 22 2.64 7.40 9.02
CA ARG A 22 3.58 7.94 8.02
C ARG A 22 5.01 7.42 8.16
N GLN A 23 5.59 7.55 9.35
CA GLN A 23 6.98 7.10 9.59
C GLN A 23 7.14 5.59 9.40
N THR A 24 6.17 4.79 9.86
CA THR A 24 6.20 3.33 9.72
C THR A 24 6.10 2.92 8.25
N ILE A 25 5.24 3.59 7.49
CA ILE A 25 5.05 3.38 6.04
C ILE A 25 6.33 3.72 5.29
N GLU A 26 6.94 4.88 5.54
CA GLU A 26 8.21 5.28 4.90
C GLU A 26 9.34 4.29 5.21
N GLN A 27 9.43 3.82 6.46
CA GLN A 27 10.44 2.84 6.86
C GLN A 27 10.19 1.46 6.25
N LEU A 28 8.93 1.02 6.14
CA LEU A 28 8.56 -0.23 5.47
C LEU A 28 8.85 -0.16 3.97
N ALA A 29 8.45 0.92 3.31
CA ALA A 29 8.71 1.13 1.89
C ALA A 29 10.22 1.16 1.57
N ALA A 30 11.05 1.70 2.48
CA ALA A 30 12.49 1.70 2.30
C ALA A 30 13.16 0.32 2.49
N ARG A 31 12.50 -0.66 3.11
CA ARG A 31 13.11 -1.95 3.50
C ARG A 31 12.40 -3.19 2.97
N SER A 32 11.19 -3.07 2.43
CA SER A 32 10.37 -4.18 1.97
C SER A 32 9.81 -3.86 0.58
N GLU A 33 10.28 -4.61 -0.40
CA GLU A 33 9.78 -4.55 -1.77
C GLU A 33 8.34 -5.08 -1.83
N ASP A 34 8.01 -6.16 -1.11
CA ASP A 34 6.65 -6.69 -0.98
C ASP A 34 5.65 -5.63 -0.49
N PHE A 35 6.07 -4.76 0.44
CA PHE A 35 5.23 -3.66 0.91
C PHE A 35 5.04 -2.59 -0.17
N CYS A 36 6.06 -2.30 -0.96
CA CYS A 36 5.94 -1.38 -2.08
C CYS A 36 4.99 -1.93 -3.15
N ASP A 37 5.08 -3.22 -3.46
CA ASP A 37 4.19 -3.89 -4.42
C ASP A 37 2.74 -3.85 -3.93
N MET A 38 2.49 -4.11 -2.64
CA MET A 38 1.15 -3.96 -2.05
C MET A 38 0.62 -2.53 -2.12
N CYS A 39 1.49 -1.52 -1.93
CA CYS A 39 1.10 -0.12 -2.08
C CYS A 39 0.77 0.22 -3.54
N GLU A 40 1.52 -0.33 -4.49
CA GLU A 40 1.28 -0.17 -5.93
C GLU A 40 -0.06 -0.79 -6.33
N GLU A 41 -0.32 -2.03 -5.93
CA GLU A 41 -1.59 -2.72 -6.18
C GLU A 41 -2.79 -1.93 -5.61
N LEU A 42 -2.65 -1.35 -4.41
CA LEU A 42 -3.71 -0.53 -3.83
C LEU A 42 -3.94 0.76 -4.63
N ALA A 43 -2.87 1.44 -5.03
CA ALA A 43 -2.96 2.68 -5.80
C ALA A 43 -3.60 2.44 -7.17
N ASP A 44 -3.22 1.36 -7.86
CA ASP A 44 -3.80 0.97 -9.14
C ASP A 44 -5.28 0.59 -9.01
N ALA A 45 -5.65 -0.15 -7.95
CA ALA A 45 -7.05 -0.49 -7.68
C ALA A 45 -7.90 0.76 -7.37
N GLU A 46 -7.39 1.69 -6.55
CA GLU A 46 -8.08 2.95 -6.26
C GLU A 46 -8.22 3.83 -7.51
N GLN A 47 -7.19 3.87 -8.37
CA GLN A 47 -7.23 4.61 -9.63
C GLN A 47 -8.25 3.99 -10.60
N ALA A 48 -8.27 2.66 -10.73
CA ALA A 48 -9.26 1.94 -11.53
C ALA A 48 -10.69 2.16 -11.02
N MET A 49 -10.89 2.18 -9.69
CA MET A 49 -12.17 2.50 -9.08
C MET A 49 -12.62 3.93 -9.39
N ARG A 50 -11.72 4.93 -9.30
CA ARG A 50 -12.04 6.32 -9.69
C ARG A 50 -12.42 6.43 -11.16
N ALA A 51 -11.72 5.72 -12.04
CA ALA A 51 -12.06 5.65 -13.46
C ALA A 51 -13.44 4.99 -13.67
N ALA A 52 -13.73 3.89 -12.95
CA ALA A 52 -15.00 3.19 -13.02
C ALA A 52 -16.18 4.05 -12.52
N GLN A 53 -15.97 4.93 -11.54
CA GLN A 53 -16.99 5.86 -11.07
C GLN A 53 -17.41 6.90 -12.12
N MET A 54 -16.55 7.19 -13.10
CA MET A 54 -16.89 8.06 -14.23
C MET A 54 -17.73 7.35 -15.31
N LEU A 55 -17.92 6.03 -15.21
CA LEU A 55 -18.73 5.26 -16.15
C LEU A 55 -20.23 5.37 -15.85
N PRO A 56 -21.09 5.04 -16.84
CA PRO A 56 -22.54 4.96 -16.65
C PRO A 56 -22.92 4.01 -15.50
N ALA A 57 -23.99 4.33 -14.77
CA ALA A 57 -24.39 3.65 -13.53
C ALA A 57 -24.46 2.11 -13.63
N HIS A 58 -24.97 1.59 -14.75
CA HIS A 58 -25.08 0.14 -14.98
C HIS A 58 -23.72 -0.58 -15.12
N ILE A 59 -22.67 0.09 -15.61
CA ILE A 59 -21.30 -0.43 -15.66
C ILE A 59 -20.59 -0.20 -14.32
N ARG A 60 -20.90 0.94 -13.69
CA ARG A 60 -20.34 1.33 -12.39
C ARG A 60 -20.69 0.31 -11.32
N ASP A 61 -21.97 -0.01 -11.13
CA ASP A 61 -22.39 -0.88 -10.02
C ASP A 61 -21.80 -2.29 -10.13
N GLU A 62 -21.72 -2.85 -11.34
CA GLU A 62 -21.13 -4.16 -11.57
C GLU A 62 -19.61 -4.18 -11.32
N ARG A 63 -18.89 -3.14 -11.76
CA ARG A 63 -17.42 -3.09 -11.63
C ARG A 63 -16.98 -2.65 -10.24
N THR A 64 -17.76 -1.78 -9.57
CA THR A 64 -17.35 -1.17 -8.30
C THR A 64 -17.30 -2.19 -7.16
N ALA A 65 -18.15 -3.22 -7.16
CA ALA A 65 -18.16 -4.23 -6.10
C ALA A 65 -16.85 -5.04 -6.03
N GLU A 66 -16.29 -5.41 -7.18
CA GLU A 66 -15.03 -6.15 -7.27
C GLU A 66 -13.84 -5.28 -6.81
N TRP A 67 -13.77 -4.04 -7.30
CA TRP A 67 -12.72 -3.09 -6.92
C TRP A 67 -12.78 -2.73 -5.43
N VAL A 68 -13.97 -2.51 -4.87
CA VAL A 68 -14.14 -2.25 -3.43
C VAL A 68 -13.61 -3.42 -2.61
N THR A 69 -13.94 -4.65 -2.98
CA THR A 69 -13.47 -5.85 -2.28
C THR A 69 -11.94 -5.97 -2.34
N LEU A 70 -11.34 -5.68 -3.49
CA LEU A 70 -9.89 -5.68 -3.68
C LEU A 70 -9.21 -4.59 -2.81
N ILE A 71 -9.73 -3.36 -2.84
CA ILE A 71 -9.23 -2.23 -2.05
C ILE A 71 -9.33 -2.53 -0.55
N ASP A 72 -10.44 -3.09 -0.08
CA ASP A 72 -10.62 -3.48 1.32
C ASP A 72 -9.61 -4.56 1.74
N ARG A 73 -9.39 -5.57 0.90
CA ARG A 73 -8.41 -6.63 1.15
C ARG A 73 -6.99 -6.07 1.25
N LEU A 74 -6.61 -5.19 0.33
CA LEU A 74 -5.29 -4.57 0.29
C LEU A 74 -5.09 -3.62 1.47
N ALA A 75 -6.09 -2.79 1.80
CA ALA A 75 -6.05 -1.93 2.98
C ALA A 75 -5.88 -2.73 4.28
N ALA A 76 -6.58 -3.86 4.42
CA ALA A 76 -6.42 -4.75 5.57
C ALA A 76 -5.06 -5.46 5.62
N ALA A 77 -4.46 -5.76 4.46
CA ALA A 77 -3.11 -6.31 4.40
C ALA A 77 -2.07 -5.27 4.84
N ILE A 78 -2.19 -4.02 4.37
CA ILE A 78 -1.33 -2.91 4.76
C ILE A 78 -1.47 -2.60 6.26
N ASP A 79 -2.69 -2.51 6.79
CA ASP A 79 -2.91 -2.29 8.24
C ASP A 79 -2.26 -3.40 9.08
N ARG A 80 -2.36 -4.67 8.66
CA ARG A 80 -1.64 -5.78 9.31
C ARG A 80 -0.13 -5.63 9.23
N ALA A 81 0.42 -5.28 8.07
CA ALA A 81 1.85 -5.06 7.90
C ALA A 81 2.36 -3.93 8.81
N LEU A 82 1.58 -2.86 8.94
CA LEU A 82 1.90 -1.74 9.83
C LEU A 82 1.87 -2.15 11.31
N ARG A 83 0.84 -2.88 11.75
CA ARG A 83 0.76 -3.42 13.12
C ARG A 83 1.95 -4.34 13.42
N LEU A 84 2.30 -5.25 12.50
CA LEU A 84 3.45 -6.14 12.68
C LEU A 84 4.76 -5.35 12.77
N ALA A 85 4.92 -4.31 11.95
CA ALA A 85 6.09 -3.44 12.01
C ALA A 85 6.16 -2.61 13.31
N ASN A 86 5.01 -2.31 13.93
CA ASN A 86 4.94 -1.59 15.20
C ASN A 86 5.11 -2.53 16.42
N VAL A 87 4.72 -3.81 16.29
CA VAL A 87 4.86 -4.84 17.34
C VAL A 87 6.28 -5.38 17.44
N VAL A 88 7.03 -5.43 16.33
CA VAL A 88 8.46 -5.72 16.39
C VAL A 88 9.19 -4.40 16.65
N PRO A 89 9.76 -4.15 17.84
CA PRO A 89 10.64 -3.00 18.00
C PRO A 89 11.73 -3.14 16.93
N ILE A 90 11.90 -2.09 16.13
CA ILE A 90 13.01 -1.96 15.18
C ILE A 90 14.29 -1.75 16.00
N SER A 91 14.64 -2.75 16.81
CA SER A 91 15.99 -2.99 17.27
C SER A 91 16.74 -3.40 16.03
N ARG A 92 17.28 -2.38 15.35
CA ARG A 92 18.33 -2.51 14.36
C ARG A 92 19.50 -3.23 15.04
N ALA A 93 19.45 -4.55 15.10
CA ALA A 93 20.62 -5.36 15.35
C ALA A 93 21.52 -5.13 14.14
N LYS A 94 22.47 -4.20 14.29
CA LYS A 94 23.73 -4.26 13.54
C LYS A 94 24.23 -5.68 13.74
N GLN A 95 24.06 -6.55 12.76
CA GLN A 95 24.77 -7.82 12.71
C GLN A 95 26.26 -7.44 12.61
N PRO A 96 27.10 -7.69 13.63
CA PRO A 96 28.53 -7.58 13.45
C PRO A 96 28.94 -8.68 12.48
N LYS A 97 29.68 -8.30 11.44
CA LYS A 97 30.37 -9.25 10.56
C LYS A 97 31.38 -10.01 11.44
N SER A 98 31.04 -11.24 11.82
CA SER A 98 31.98 -12.14 12.47
C SER A 98 32.79 -12.87 11.40
N HIS A 99 34.07 -12.52 11.38
CA HIS A 99 35.27 -13.27 10.99
C HIS A 99 35.34 -13.97 9.63
#